data_AF-A0A7C6G4K8-F1
#
_entry.id   AF-A0A7C6G4K8-F1
#
_cell.length_a   1.000
_cell.length_b   1.000
_cell.length_c   1.000
_cell.angle_alpha   90.00
_cell.angle_beta   90.00
_cell.angle_gamma   90.00
#
_symmetry.space_group_name_H-M   'P 1'
#
loop_
_entity.id
_entity.type
_entity.pdbx_description
1 polymer ?
#
loop_
_entity_poly.entity_id
_entity_poly.type
_entity_poly.pdbx_seq_one_letter_code
_entity_poly.pdbx_strand_id
1 'polypeptide(L)'
;MKRILIICIILISFLFTGCSKIDKVTGELKKIEQALEQSSNNKQSEKITETNNIGSDSSRSGKSGKLSDTSAPKLPTSPTTSATTSESRSPTTTKPTTPTTTPTTTPATVPTTTPAPTTTPTTTLPKVEYWNQEKAAELANFMVTWGNWMNQKYYQYWQGNSVDLCGLMVPDDVMGDSRIWDIAYLGETITLKWSNNGVNNPGEYALVAIYSDAATQPADADKHVYLFTIKDGVPIVMITMQTQGIDNRLHFYETENYDLKVGFAAIVND
;
A
#
# COMPACT_ATOMS: atom_id res chain seq x y z
N MET A 1 -25.67 10.32 14.00
CA MET A 1 -25.24 10.53 15.41
C MET A 1 -25.53 9.32 16.31
N LYS A 2 -25.13 8.09 15.95
CA LYS A 2 -25.22 6.90 16.85
C LYS A 2 -23.90 6.12 17.06
N ARG A 3 -22.84 6.42 16.29
CA ARG A 3 -21.51 5.79 16.46
C ARG A 3 -20.60 6.49 17.48
N ILE A 4 -20.84 7.77 17.78
CA ILE A 4 -20.00 8.58 18.69
C ILE A 4 -20.18 8.16 20.17
N LEU A 5 -21.37 7.70 20.57
CA LEU A 5 -21.69 7.41 21.98
C LEU A 5 -21.01 6.14 22.54
N ILE A 6 -20.52 5.25 21.67
CA ILE A 6 -19.90 3.96 22.08
C ILE A 6 -18.44 4.17 22.51
N ILE A 7 -17.73 5.12 21.90
CA ILE A 7 -16.30 5.37 22.16
C ILE A 7 -16.09 5.95 23.57
N CYS A 8 -17.01 6.77 24.06
CA CYS A 8 -16.91 7.41 25.38
C CYS A 8 -17.05 6.46 26.58
N ILE A 9 -17.48 5.20 26.38
CA ILE A 9 -17.76 4.25 27.48
C ILE A 9 -16.53 3.39 27.82
N ILE A 10 -15.58 3.22 26.89
CA ILE A 10 -14.40 2.35 27.10
C ILE A 10 -13.28 3.07 27.88
N LEU A 11 -13.22 4.40 27.82
CA LEU A 11 -12.16 5.24 28.41
C LEU A 11 -12.20 5.43 29.94
N ILE A 12 -13.12 4.77 30.67
CA ILE A 12 -13.26 4.91 32.14
C ILE A 12 -12.94 3.60 32.91
N SER A 13 -12.63 2.51 32.20
CA SER A 13 -12.46 1.18 32.82
C SER A 13 -11.06 0.91 33.44
N PHE A 14 -10.07 1.77 33.23
CA PHE A 14 -8.72 1.61 33.79
C PHE A 14 -8.51 2.38 35.10
N LEU A 15 -9.24 1.96 36.15
CA LEU A 15 -8.85 2.08 37.57
C LEU A 15 -9.93 1.41 38.44
N PHE A 16 -9.70 0.17 38.89
CA PHE A 16 -10.11 -0.33 40.22
C PHE A 16 -9.75 -1.83 40.40
N THR A 17 -8.93 -2.12 41.42
CA THR A 17 -8.66 -3.48 41.90
C THR A 17 -9.92 -4.06 42.55
N GLY A 18 -10.39 -5.25 42.14
CA GLY A 18 -11.56 -5.87 42.77
C GLY A 18 -12.11 -7.15 42.11
N CYS A 19 -11.42 -8.28 42.30
CA CYS A 19 -11.93 -9.60 41.88
C CYS A 19 -13.17 -10.01 42.71
N SER A 20 -14.37 -9.73 42.18
CA SER A 20 -15.67 -10.29 42.66
C SER A 20 -16.86 -10.02 41.71
N LYS A 21 -16.69 -9.23 40.63
CA LYS A 21 -17.80 -8.80 39.76
C LYS A 21 -17.72 -9.27 38.30
N ILE A 22 -16.65 -9.97 37.93
CA ILE A 22 -16.36 -10.36 36.54
C ILE A 22 -17.46 -11.28 35.98
N ASP A 23 -17.88 -12.28 36.76
CA ASP A 23 -18.87 -13.28 36.34
C ASP A 23 -20.23 -12.67 35.93
N LYS A 24 -20.62 -11.56 36.58
CA LYS A 24 -21.85 -10.83 36.24
C LYS A 24 -21.73 -10.07 34.92
N VAL A 25 -20.54 -9.59 34.56
CA VAL A 25 -20.30 -8.92 33.27
C VAL A 25 -20.28 -9.94 32.13
N THR A 26 -19.63 -11.08 32.33
CA THR A 26 -19.61 -12.20 31.37
C THR A 26 -21.02 -12.72 31.05
N GLY A 27 -21.90 -12.80 32.06
CA GLY A 27 -23.30 -13.20 31.88
C GLY A 27 -24.14 -12.25 31.03
N GLU A 28 -23.93 -10.94 31.13
CA GLU A 28 -24.65 -9.96 30.30
C GLU A 28 -24.04 -9.83 28.89
N LEU A 29 -22.71 -9.94 28.73
CA LEU A 29 -22.06 -10.02 27.42
C LEU A 29 -22.64 -11.16 26.57
N LYS A 30 -22.80 -12.35 27.15
CA LYS A 30 -23.35 -13.52 26.45
C LYS A 30 -24.81 -13.33 26.00
N LYS A 31 -25.61 -12.54 26.73
CA LYS A 31 -26.96 -12.14 26.27
C LYS A 31 -26.91 -11.21 25.07
N ILE A 32 -25.98 -10.26 25.05
CA ILE A 32 -25.84 -9.28 23.96
C ILE A 32 -25.42 -9.99 22.67
N GLU A 33 -24.45 -10.92 22.75
CA GLU A 33 -24.05 -11.79 21.65
C GLU A 33 -25.23 -12.63 21.11
N GLN A 34 -25.97 -13.29 22.01
CA GLN A 34 -27.12 -14.12 21.64
C GLN A 34 -28.29 -13.31 21.04
N ALA A 35 -28.48 -12.06 21.47
CA ALA A 35 -29.47 -11.15 20.89
C ALA A 35 -29.04 -10.60 19.51
N LEU A 36 -27.74 -10.39 19.30
CA LEU A 36 -27.20 -9.97 18.01
C LEU A 36 -27.42 -11.07 16.95
N GLU A 37 -27.16 -12.33 17.30
CA GLU A 37 -27.36 -13.48 16.42
C GLU A 37 -28.83 -13.68 16.05
N GLN A 38 -29.75 -13.49 16.99
CA GLN A 38 -31.20 -13.49 16.72
C GLN A 38 -31.62 -12.34 15.77
N SER A 39 -31.00 -11.17 15.89
CA SER A 39 -31.29 -10.02 15.00
C SER A 39 -30.81 -10.24 13.56
N SER A 40 -29.77 -11.06 13.37
CA SER A 40 -29.27 -11.46 12.04
C SER A 40 -30.24 -12.41 11.35
N ASN A 41 -30.64 -13.48 12.06
CA ASN A 41 -31.52 -14.51 11.51
C ASN A 41 -32.93 -13.99 11.17
N ASN A 42 -33.47 -13.02 11.92
CA ASN A 42 -34.79 -12.45 11.64
C ASN A 42 -34.83 -11.45 10.45
N LYS A 43 -33.74 -11.31 9.68
CA LYS A 43 -33.76 -10.60 8.38
C LYS A 43 -34.03 -11.48 7.17
N GLN A 44 -34.00 -12.80 7.32
CA GLN A 44 -34.21 -13.74 6.20
C GLN A 44 -35.70 -14.09 5.99
N SER A 45 -36.56 -13.79 6.96
CA SER A 45 -37.99 -14.12 7.01
C SER A 45 -38.90 -13.13 6.27
N GLU A 46 -38.49 -11.87 6.11
CA GLU A 46 -39.37 -10.76 5.64
C GLU A 46 -39.32 -10.54 4.10
N LYS A 47 -38.99 -11.57 3.32
CA LYS A 47 -38.97 -11.50 1.84
C LYS A 47 -39.67 -12.64 1.10
N ILE A 48 -40.58 -13.37 1.78
CA ILE A 48 -41.47 -14.35 1.14
C ILE A 48 -42.88 -14.28 1.77
N THR A 49 -43.69 -13.30 1.35
CA THR A 49 -45.16 -13.40 1.21
C THR A 49 -45.68 -12.14 0.53
N GLU A 50 -45.93 -12.21 -0.79
CA GLU A 50 -47.14 -11.61 -1.37
C GLU A 50 -47.53 -12.32 -2.68
N THR A 51 -48.45 -13.28 -2.51
CA THR A 51 -49.41 -13.82 -3.49
C THR A 51 -49.10 -13.76 -4.99
N ASN A 52 -48.87 -14.95 -5.56
CA ASN A 52 -49.39 -15.26 -6.91
C ASN A 52 -50.91 -15.01 -6.94
N ASN A 53 -51.44 -14.61 -8.10
CA ASN A 53 -52.86 -14.83 -8.41
C ASN A 53 -53.00 -15.34 -9.84
N ILE A 54 -53.93 -16.27 -10.06
CA ILE A 54 -54.04 -17.09 -11.27
C ILE A 54 -55.28 -16.67 -12.07
N GLY A 55 -55.16 -16.56 -13.39
CA GLY A 55 -56.33 -16.30 -14.26
C GLY A 55 -55.99 -16.27 -15.75
N SER A 56 -56.54 -17.24 -16.49
CA SER A 56 -56.59 -17.38 -17.96
C SER A 56 -57.16 -16.11 -18.67
N ASP A 57 -57.09 -15.92 -19.99
CA ASP A 57 -57.02 -16.90 -21.09
C ASP A 57 -56.62 -16.26 -22.47
N SER A 58 -56.34 -17.13 -23.45
CA SER A 58 -56.52 -17.02 -24.91
C SER A 58 -56.05 -15.78 -25.74
N SER A 59 -55.05 -16.06 -26.60
CA SER A 59 -55.06 -15.86 -28.07
C SER A 59 -55.74 -14.63 -28.73
N ARG A 60 -54.97 -13.80 -29.47
CA ARG A 60 -55.25 -13.49 -30.89
C ARG A 60 -54.05 -12.88 -31.66
N SER A 61 -54.11 -12.95 -33.00
CA SER A 61 -53.12 -12.42 -33.96
C SER A 61 -53.56 -11.10 -34.60
N GLY A 62 -52.58 -10.23 -34.92
CA GLY A 62 -52.67 -9.13 -35.88
C GLY A 62 -51.75 -7.93 -35.55
N LYS A 63 -51.29 -7.06 -36.46
CA LYS A 63 -50.84 -7.12 -37.88
C LYS A 63 -50.71 -5.66 -38.40
N SER A 64 -49.49 -5.25 -38.75
CA SER A 64 -49.15 -4.21 -39.77
C SER A 64 -49.50 -2.72 -39.57
N GLY A 65 -48.55 -1.84 -39.95
CA GLY A 65 -48.71 -0.38 -40.14
C GLY A 65 -47.55 0.41 -39.49
N LYS A 66 -46.51 0.98 -40.12
CA LYS A 66 -46.10 1.31 -41.52
C LYS A 66 -46.28 2.79 -41.93
N LEU A 67 -45.14 3.52 -42.06
CA LEU A 67 -44.96 4.88 -42.66
C LEU A 67 -45.70 6.04 -41.91
N SER A 68 -45.34 7.33 -41.96
CA SER A 68 -44.11 8.08 -42.37
C SER A 68 -44.22 9.55 -41.83
N ASP A 69 -43.44 10.60 -42.12
CA ASP A 69 -42.38 10.85 -43.13
C ASP A 69 -41.41 12.04 -42.79
N THR A 70 -40.22 12.01 -43.42
CA THR A 70 -39.45 13.10 -44.10
C THR A 70 -39.85 14.57 -43.86
N SER A 71 -38.92 15.49 -43.53
CA SER A 71 -38.14 16.23 -44.55
C SER A 71 -36.93 17.01 -44.02
N ALA A 72 -35.86 17.09 -44.84
CA ALA A 72 -34.79 18.08 -44.75
C ALA A 72 -34.48 18.65 -46.15
N PRO A 73 -34.04 19.92 -46.25
CA PRO A 73 -32.99 20.28 -47.23
C PRO A 73 -32.03 21.41 -46.74
N LYS A 74 -30.86 21.68 -47.35
CA LYS A 74 -29.92 20.88 -48.16
C LYS A 74 -28.60 21.70 -48.33
N LEU A 75 -27.47 21.01 -48.56
CA LEU A 75 -26.14 21.55 -48.94
C LEU A 75 -26.16 22.34 -50.27
N PRO A 76 -25.13 23.16 -50.60
CA PRO A 76 -23.88 22.65 -51.22
C PRO A 76 -22.60 23.43 -50.75
N THR A 77 -21.35 23.19 -51.18
CA THR A 77 -20.79 22.39 -52.31
C THR A 77 -19.37 21.86 -51.97
N SER A 78 -18.89 20.81 -52.66
CA SER A 78 -17.50 20.31 -52.63
C SER A 78 -16.70 20.75 -53.89
N PRO A 79 -15.35 20.71 -53.88
CA PRO A 79 -14.60 19.64 -54.58
C PRO A 79 -13.25 19.24 -53.92
N THR A 80 -12.41 18.28 -54.37
CA THR A 80 -12.60 16.96 -55.03
C THR A 80 -11.25 16.18 -55.01
N THR A 81 -11.30 14.88 -54.66
CA THR A 81 -10.41 13.73 -55.00
C THR A 81 -8.92 13.91 -55.41
N SER A 82 -8.02 13.21 -54.69
CA SER A 82 -7.08 12.19 -55.26
C SER A 82 -6.32 11.42 -54.17
N ALA A 83 -5.83 10.22 -54.47
CA ALA A 83 -5.05 9.35 -53.57
C ALA A 83 -3.71 8.93 -54.20
N THR A 84 -2.70 8.56 -53.39
CA THR A 84 -1.65 7.56 -53.70
C THR A 84 -0.74 7.32 -52.47
N THR A 85 -0.32 6.08 -52.28
CA THR A 85 0.64 5.62 -51.25
C THR A 85 2.07 6.02 -51.57
N SER A 86 2.89 6.39 -50.57
CA SER A 86 4.36 6.27 -50.63
C SER A 86 4.98 6.29 -49.24
N GLU A 87 6.06 5.51 -49.06
CA GLU A 87 6.89 5.49 -47.84
C GLU A 87 7.98 6.56 -47.91
N SER A 88 8.45 7.06 -46.76
CA SER A 88 9.88 7.26 -46.51
C SER A 88 10.14 7.55 -45.04
N ARG A 89 10.97 6.72 -44.38
CA ARG A 89 11.67 7.10 -43.16
C ARG A 89 13.10 6.55 -43.19
N SER A 90 14.04 7.40 -42.84
CA SER A 90 15.47 7.15 -42.69
C SER A 90 16.06 8.27 -41.80
N PRO A 91 17.27 8.16 -41.23
CA PRO A 91 18.35 7.25 -41.64
C PRO A 91 19.09 6.48 -40.50
N THR A 92 20.16 5.79 -40.90
CA THR A 92 21.39 5.47 -40.12
C THR A 92 21.36 4.30 -39.12
N THR A 93 21.62 3.12 -39.69
CA THR A 93 22.49 2.03 -39.19
C THR A 93 23.44 2.27 -38.01
N THR A 94 23.49 1.29 -37.09
CA THR A 94 24.77 0.63 -36.71
C THR A 94 24.62 -0.85 -36.28
N LYS A 95 25.38 -1.74 -36.93
CA LYS A 95 25.93 -3.05 -36.48
C LYS A 95 25.08 -4.02 -35.60
N PRO A 96 24.72 -5.19 -36.16
CA PRO A 96 24.80 -6.49 -35.47
C PRO A 96 26.07 -7.27 -35.87
N THR A 97 26.57 -8.15 -35.00
CA THR A 97 27.63 -9.14 -35.34
C THR A 97 27.24 -10.54 -34.88
N THR A 98 27.34 -11.50 -35.78
CA THR A 98 26.90 -12.89 -35.63
C THR A 98 27.76 -13.69 -34.63
N PRO A 99 27.18 -14.59 -33.81
CA PRO A 99 27.92 -15.64 -33.12
C PRO A 99 28.24 -16.80 -34.08
N THR A 100 29.52 -17.06 -34.34
CA THR A 100 29.99 -18.23 -35.11
C THR A 100 30.12 -19.45 -34.21
N THR A 101 29.83 -20.64 -34.74
CA THR A 101 29.80 -21.92 -33.99
C THR A 101 31.06 -22.78 -34.19
N THR A 102 31.33 -23.66 -33.22
CA THR A 102 32.13 -24.92 -33.35
C THR A 102 33.67 -24.76 -33.41
N PRO A 103 34.51 -25.72 -32.93
CA PRO A 103 34.30 -26.89 -32.05
C PRO A 103 35.12 -26.90 -30.73
N THR A 104 34.90 -27.93 -29.92
CA THR A 104 35.66 -28.32 -28.71
C THR A 104 37.09 -28.83 -28.99
N THR A 105 38.06 -28.47 -28.15
CA THR A 105 39.27 -29.27 -27.87
C THR A 105 39.64 -29.23 -26.38
N THR A 106 40.04 -30.37 -25.82
CA THR A 106 40.41 -30.50 -24.39
C THR A 106 41.89 -30.85 -24.23
N PRO A 107 42.69 -30.03 -23.53
CA PRO A 107 43.94 -30.45 -22.91
C PRO A 107 43.73 -30.75 -21.41
N ALA A 108 44.29 -31.85 -20.92
CA ALA A 108 44.29 -32.17 -19.49
C ALA A 108 45.48 -31.50 -18.77
N THR A 109 45.27 -31.07 -17.52
CA THR A 109 46.33 -30.48 -16.67
C THR A 109 46.33 -31.14 -15.28
N VAL A 110 47.53 -31.30 -14.72
CA VAL A 110 47.82 -32.07 -13.49
C VAL A 110 47.29 -31.37 -12.22
N PRO A 111 46.77 -32.10 -11.21
CA PRO A 111 46.37 -31.50 -9.94
C PRO A 111 47.58 -31.07 -9.10
N THR A 112 47.72 -29.76 -8.88
CA THR A 112 48.69 -29.19 -7.91
C THR A 112 47.99 -28.94 -6.57
N THR A 113 48.41 -29.65 -5.52
CA THR A 113 47.81 -29.53 -4.17
C THR A 113 48.28 -28.28 -3.43
N THR A 114 47.63 -27.15 -3.66
CA THR A 114 47.76 -25.96 -2.81
C THR A 114 47.04 -26.20 -1.47
N PRO A 115 47.70 -26.11 -0.31
CA PRO A 115 47.01 -26.18 0.97
C PRO A 115 46.11 -24.96 1.16
N ALA A 116 44.84 -25.18 1.48
CA ALA A 116 43.90 -24.10 1.77
C ALA A 116 44.28 -23.37 3.06
N PRO A 117 44.12 -22.03 3.15
CA PRO A 117 44.33 -21.31 4.39
C PRO A 117 43.29 -21.73 5.43
N THR A 118 43.76 -22.17 6.60
CA THR A 118 42.88 -22.52 7.73
C THR A 118 42.10 -21.28 8.18
N THR A 119 40.81 -21.22 7.85
CA THR A 119 39.90 -20.20 8.35
C THR A 119 39.64 -20.42 9.84
N THR A 120 40.40 -19.76 10.71
CA THR A 120 40.11 -19.68 12.14
C THR A 120 38.69 -19.13 12.31
N PRO A 121 37.77 -19.83 12.98
CA PRO A 121 36.44 -19.29 13.27
C PRO A 121 36.59 -18.19 14.32
N THR A 122 36.59 -16.93 13.88
CA THR A 122 36.41 -15.80 14.78
C THR A 122 34.99 -15.89 15.36
N THR A 123 34.87 -16.18 16.66
CA THR A 123 33.60 -16.15 17.38
C THR A 123 33.14 -14.70 17.56
N THR A 124 32.71 -14.08 16.47
CA THR A 124 32.05 -12.77 16.47
C THR A 124 30.77 -12.91 17.29
N LEU A 125 30.67 -12.15 18.39
CA LEU A 125 29.42 -12.03 19.14
C LEU A 125 28.31 -11.57 18.19
N PRO A 126 27.09 -12.14 18.26
CA PRO A 126 26.03 -11.80 17.33
C PRO A 126 25.73 -10.30 17.40
N LYS A 127 25.99 -9.61 16.28
CA LYS A 127 25.61 -8.21 16.09
C LYS A 127 24.09 -8.13 16.11
N VAL A 128 23.53 -7.25 16.93
CA VAL A 128 22.08 -7.00 16.93
C VAL A 128 21.66 -6.37 15.59
N GLU A 129 20.64 -6.95 14.98
CA GLU A 129 20.19 -6.66 13.63
C GLU A 129 18.67 -6.97 13.59
N TYR A 130 17.85 -5.95 13.34
CA TYR A 130 16.38 -6.07 13.33
C TYR A 130 15.80 -6.03 11.91
N TRP A 131 16.64 -5.73 10.92
CA TRP A 131 16.25 -5.58 9.52
C TRP A 131 17.26 -6.25 8.60
N ASN A 132 16.80 -6.73 7.45
CA ASN A 132 17.65 -7.29 6.39
C ASN A 132 16.92 -7.17 5.03
N GLN A 133 17.54 -7.68 3.96
CA GLN A 133 16.96 -7.62 2.61
C GLN A 133 15.73 -8.52 2.42
N GLU A 134 15.61 -9.62 3.18
CA GLU A 134 14.48 -10.56 3.11
C GLU A 134 13.23 -9.91 3.71
N LYS A 135 13.37 -9.30 4.89
CA LYS A 135 12.35 -8.47 5.56
C LYS A 135 11.93 -7.27 4.73
N ALA A 136 12.88 -6.66 3.99
CA ALA A 136 12.55 -5.60 3.02
C ALA A 136 11.70 -6.09 1.84
N ALA A 137 11.94 -7.30 1.33
CA ALA A 137 11.14 -7.91 0.28
C ALA A 137 9.75 -8.34 0.80
N GLU A 138 9.65 -8.84 2.03
CA GLU A 138 8.38 -9.14 2.66
C GLU A 138 7.53 -7.87 2.86
N LEU A 139 8.12 -6.79 3.37
CA LEU A 139 7.44 -5.50 3.52
C LEU A 139 6.94 -4.94 2.17
N ALA A 140 7.70 -5.12 1.08
CA ALA A 140 7.24 -4.73 -0.26
C ALA A 140 5.99 -5.53 -0.70
N ASN A 141 5.99 -6.85 -0.51
CA ASN A 141 4.84 -7.71 -0.81
C ASN A 141 3.62 -7.39 0.07
N PHE A 142 3.86 -7.10 1.37
CA PHE A 142 2.85 -6.66 2.31
C PHE A 142 2.21 -5.33 1.87
N MET A 143 3.01 -4.31 1.56
CA MET A 143 2.49 -2.99 1.13
C MET A 143 1.69 -3.05 -0.18
N VAL A 144 2.08 -3.91 -1.13
CA VAL A 144 1.28 -4.18 -2.34
C VAL A 144 -0.05 -4.85 -1.98
N THR A 145 -0.04 -5.84 -1.08
CA THR A 145 -1.25 -6.60 -0.69
C THR A 145 -2.24 -5.73 0.10
N TRP A 146 -1.74 -5.03 1.12
CA TRP A 146 -2.51 -4.11 1.96
C TRP A 146 -3.03 -2.91 1.16
N GLY A 147 -2.21 -2.32 0.29
CA GLY A 147 -2.64 -1.24 -0.61
C GLY A 147 -3.80 -1.67 -1.51
N ASN A 148 -3.71 -2.84 -2.15
CA ASN A 148 -4.79 -3.37 -2.97
C ASN A 148 -6.09 -3.59 -2.16
N TRP A 149 -5.99 -4.04 -0.90
CA TRP A 149 -7.16 -4.19 -0.02
C TRP A 149 -7.80 -2.83 0.36
N MET A 150 -6.98 -1.81 0.58
CA MET A 150 -7.42 -0.41 0.79
C MET A 150 -7.90 0.29 -0.50
N ASN A 151 -7.76 -0.34 -1.67
CA ASN A 151 -7.93 0.28 -3.00
C ASN A 151 -7.03 1.53 -3.20
N GLN A 152 -5.77 1.42 -2.73
CA GLN A 152 -4.71 2.43 -2.82
C GLN A 152 -3.45 1.81 -3.47
N LYS A 153 -2.55 2.62 -4.03
CA LYS A 153 -1.33 2.13 -4.69
C LYS A 153 -0.08 2.77 -4.10
N TYR A 154 0.61 2.01 -3.26
CA TYR A 154 1.84 2.46 -2.60
C TYR A 154 3.09 2.08 -3.41
N TYR A 155 3.99 3.05 -3.56
CA TYR A 155 5.34 2.85 -4.09
C TYR A 155 6.39 3.17 -3.03
N GLN A 156 7.57 2.58 -3.17
CA GLN A 156 8.70 2.81 -2.27
C GLN A 156 9.53 4.02 -2.72
N TYR A 157 9.99 4.83 -1.77
CA TYR A 157 10.78 6.05 -2.01
C TYR A 157 12.05 6.08 -1.16
N TRP A 158 13.07 6.82 -1.61
CA TRP A 158 14.39 6.92 -0.98
C TRP A 158 15.12 8.18 -1.48
N GLN A 159 16.29 8.51 -0.92
CA GLN A 159 17.02 9.73 -1.35
C GLN A 159 17.44 9.66 -2.83
N GLY A 160 17.12 10.69 -3.60
CA GLY A 160 17.24 10.73 -5.07
C GLY A 160 16.09 10.05 -5.82
N ASN A 161 15.08 9.54 -5.12
CA ASN A 161 13.81 9.06 -5.67
C ASN A 161 12.66 9.46 -4.72
N SER A 162 12.29 10.74 -4.80
CA SER A 162 11.27 11.38 -3.96
C SER A 162 9.87 11.42 -4.59
N VAL A 163 8.86 11.68 -3.75
CA VAL A 163 7.46 11.90 -4.15
C VAL A 163 6.97 13.31 -3.80
N ASP A 164 6.11 13.88 -4.63
CA ASP A 164 5.43 15.16 -4.38
C ASP A 164 4.29 15.00 -3.35
N LEU A 165 4.59 15.35 -2.10
CA LEU A 165 3.62 15.59 -1.04
C LEU A 165 3.31 17.10 -0.97
N CYS A 166 2.40 17.55 -1.84
CA CYS A 166 1.84 18.91 -1.84
C CYS A 166 2.90 20.03 -2.01
N GLY A 167 3.88 19.80 -2.87
CA GLY A 167 5.00 20.71 -3.16
C GLY A 167 6.30 20.37 -2.41
N LEU A 168 6.28 19.38 -1.52
CA LEU A 168 7.45 18.88 -0.78
C LEU A 168 7.92 17.54 -1.36
N MET A 169 9.19 17.44 -1.73
CA MET A 169 9.79 16.23 -2.32
C MET A 169 10.30 15.31 -1.21
N VAL A 170 9.50 14.32 -0.82
CA VAL A 170 9.82 13.40 0.29
C VAL A 170 10.52 12.14 -0.26
N PRO A 171 11.72 11.76 0.21
CA PRO A 171 12.43 12.29 1.38
C PRO A 171 13.44 13.43 1.17
N ASP A 172 13.84 13.81 -0.04
CA ASP A 172 15.01 14.68 -0.25
C ASP A 172 14.90 16.07 0.42
N ASP A 173 13.70 16.65 0.48
CA ASP A 173 13.45 17.94 1.16
C ASP A 173 13.40 17.83 2.69
N VAL A 174 13.35 16.62 3.26
CA VAL A 174 13.20 16.34 4.70
C VAL A 174 14.30 15.45 5.29
N MET A 175 15.23 14.94 4.49
CA MET A 175 16.31 14.05 4.94
C MET A 175 17.66 14.35 4.28
N GLY A 176 18.73 14.24 5.08
CA GLY A 176 20.09 14.53 4.66
C GLY A 176 20.50 15.99 4.93
N ASP A 177 21.58 16.39 4.27
CA ASP A 177 22.25 17.67 4.53
C ASP A 177 21.62 18.84 3.74
N SER A 178 20.95 18.54 2.63
CA SER A 178 20.24 19.52 1.78
C SER A 178 18.78 19.78 2.18
N ARG A 179 18.27 19.10 3.22
CA ARG A 179 16.86 19.18 3.62
C ARG A 179 16.46 20.62 3.97
N ILE A 180 15.25 21.01 3.58
CA ILE A 180 14.68 22.34 3.84
C ILE A 180 13.78 22.35 5.07
N TRP A 181 13.18 21.21 5.44
CA TRP A 181 12.37 21.03 6.65
C TRP A 181 12.97 19.92 7.53
N ASP A 182 12.71 19.97 8.83
CA ASP A 182 12.98 18.85 9.75
C ASP A 182 11.78 17.89 9.84
N ILE A 183 12.03 16.67 10.32
CA ILE A 183 10.97 15.69 10.61
C ILE A 183 10.57 15.79 12.09
N ALA A 184 9.28 15.95 12.34
CA ALA A 184 8.69 15.89 13.67
C ALA A 184 7.87 14.60 13.86
N TYR A 185 7.94 14.00 15.03
CA TYR A 185 7.10 12.87 15.45
C TYR A 185 6.39 13.24 16.75
N LEU A 186 5.06 13.14 16.75
CA LEU A 186 4.20 13.60 17.88
C LEU A 186 4.46 15.07 18.30
N GLY A 187 4.94 15.90 17.38
CA GLY A 187 5.25 17.33 17.57
C GLY A 187 6.70 17.64 17.97
N GLU A 188 7.49 16.65 18.40
CA GLU A 188 8.91 16.81 18.72
C GLU A 188 9.80 16.52 17.49
N THR A 189 10.84 17.32 17.26
CA THR A 189 11.79 17.08 16.16
C THR A 189 12.67 15.87 16.48
N ILE A 190 12.76 14.91 15.55
CA ILE A 190 13.47 13.64 15.77
C ILE A 190 14.68 13.45 14.85
N THR A 191 15.70 12.75 15.37
CA THR A 191 16.81 12.26 14.54
C THR A 191 16.40 10.96 13.85
N LEU A 192 16.00 11.08 12.58
CA LEU A 192 15.74 9.96 11.68
C LEU A 192 16.95 9.71 10.78
N LYS A 193 17.46 8.48 10.72
CA LYS A 193 18.56 8.08 9.81
C LYS A 193 18.25 6.74 9.15
N TRP A 194 18.60 6.61 7.87
CA TRP A 194 18.45 5.37 7.12
C TRP A 194 19.34 4.26 7.70
N SER A 195 18.78 3.06 7.90
CA SER A 195 19.51 1.91 8.47
C SER A 195 19.19 0.64 7.70
N ASN A 196 20.23 -0.01 7.16
CA ASN A 196 20.06 -1.27 6.44
C ASN A 196 19.85 -2.47 7.38
N ASN A 197 20.18 -2.33 8.67
CA ASN A 197 20.11 -3.38 9.68
C ASN A 197 19.13 -3.08 10.84
N GLY A 198 18.35 -1.99 10.75
CA GLY A 198 17.36 -1.61 11.76
C GLY A 198 17.93 -1.10 13.08
N VAL A 199 19.21 -0.72 13.12
CA VAL A 199 19.91 -0.21 14.31
C VAL A 199 20.62 1.10 13.97
N ASN A 200 20.47 2.09 14.84
CA ASN A 200 21.13 3.40 14.82
C ASN A 200 21.72 3.72 16.22
N ASN A 201 22.15 4.96 16.47
CA ASN A 201 22.60 5.36 17.81
C ASN A 201 21.40 5.39 18.79
N PRO A 202 21.62 5.20 20.11
CA PRO A 202 20.55 5.20 21.10
C PRO A 202 19.69 6.47 21.04
N GLY A 203 18.37 6.30 20.95
CA GLY A 203 17.42 7.42 20.82
C GLY A 203 17.15 7.91 19.40
N GLU A 204 17.97 7.54 18.40
CA GLU A 204 17.67 7.79 16.98
C GLU A 204 16.64 6.78 16.45
N TYR A 205 15.89 7.18 15.42
CA TYR A 205 14.98 6.29 14.68
C TYR A 205 15.69 5.70 13.46
N ALA A 206 15.71 4.37 13.36
CA ALA A 206 16.21 3.62 12.22
C ALA A 206 15.14 3.49 11.14
N LEU A 207 15.19 4.37 10.14
CA LEU A 207 14.33 4.29 8.97
C LEU A 207 14.77 3.12 8.08
N VAL A 208 13.85 2.19 7.81
CA VAL A 208 14.11 1.00 6.99
C VAL A 208 13.36 1.01 5.65
N ALA A 209 12.26 1.75 5.53
CA ALA A 209 11.58 2.04 4.27
C ALA A 209 10.66 3.27 4.33
N ILE A 210 10.40 3.87 3.17
CA ILE A 210 9.37 4.90 2.95
C ILE A 210 8.40 4.37 1.90
N TYR A 211 7.10 4.48 2.15
CA TYR A 211 6.07 4.19 1.15
C TYR A 211 5.05 5.32 1.03
N SER A 212 4.56 5.60 -0.18
CA SER A 212 3.52 6.60 -0.40
C SER A 212 2.60 6.26 -1.58
N ASP A 213 1.35 6.68 -1.49
CA ASP A 213 0.37 6.64 -2.57
C ASP A 213 0.21 7.98 -3.31
N ALA A 214 0.95 9.03 -2.89
CA ALA A 214 0.81 10.41 -3.34
C ALA A 214 1.01 10.64 -4.85
N ALA A 215 1.70 9.74 -5.54
CA ALA A 215 1.88 9.74 -7.00
C ALA A 215 0.69 9.11 -7.77
N THR A 216 -0.29 8.53 -7.06
CA THR A 216 -1.45 7.82 -7.64
C THR A 216 -2.80 8.35 -7.18
N GLN A 217 -2.83 9.03 -6.02
CA GLN A 217 -4.05 9.65 -5.51
C GLN A 217 -4.49 10.85 -6.38
N PRO A 218 -5.81 11.10 -6.51
CA PRO A 218 -6.34 12.35 -7.04
C PRO A 218 -5.80 13.59 -6.31
N ALA A 219 -5.80 14.74 -7.00
CA ALA A 219 -5.28 15.99 -6.44
C ALA A 219 -6.11 16.57 -5.27
N ASP A 220 -7.35 16.09 -5.12
CA ASP A 220 -8.32 16.42 -4.08
C ASP A 220 -8.48 15.33 -3.00
N ALA A 221 -7.73 14.23 -3.11
CA ALA A 221 -7.73 13.15 -2.13
C ALA A 221 -6.58 13.29 -1.12
N ASP A 222 -6.77 12.75 0.09
CA ASP A 222 -5.70 12.67 1.09
C ASP A 222 -4.55 11.81 0.57
N LYS A 223 -3.33 12.35 0.68
CA LYS A 223 -2.07 11.71 0.31
C LYS A 223 -1.37 11.19 1.56
N HIS A 224 -0.88 9.95 1.54
CA HIS A 224 -0.26 9.31 2.69
C HIS A 224 1.24 9.10 2.43
N VAL A 225 2.10 9.49 3.37
CA VAL A 225 3.48 8.98 3.43
C VAL A 225 3.65 8.19 4.73
N TYR A 226 4.11 6.96 4.59
CA TYR A 226 4.46 6.06 5.68
C TYR A 226 5.98 5.95 5.83
N LEU A 227 6.45 6.09 7.07
CA LEU A 227 7.83 5.78 7.45
C LEU A 227 7.83 4.50 8.29
N PHE A 228 8.52 3.47 7.80
CA PHE A 228 8.75 2.23 8.53
C PHE A 228 10.04 2.37 9.31
N THR A 229 9.94 2.43 10.64
CA THR A 229 11.05 2.78 11.52
C THR A 229 11.22 1.78 12.65
N ILE A 230 12.45 1.58 13.11
CA ILE A 230 12.76 0.77 14.28
C ILE A 230 13.49 1.68 15.27
N LYS A 231 13.09 1.69 16.54
CA LYS A 231 13.75 2.46 17.59
C LYS A 231 13.99 1.58 18.81
N ASP A 232 15.27 1.42 19.19
CA ASP A 232 15.70 0.58 20.31
C ASP A 232 15.12 -0.85 20.25
N GLY A 233 14.95 -1.39 19.03
CA GLY A 233 14.33 -2.69 18.74
C GLY A 233 12.80 -2.69 18.60
N VAL A 234 12.11 -1.59 18.88
CA VAL A 234 10.66 -1.47 18.74
C VAL A 234 10.29 -1.03 17.31
N PRO A 235 9.47 -1.80 16.56
CA PRO A 235 8.95 -1.38 15.27
C PRO A 235 7.85 -0.32 15.41
N ILE A 236 7.98 0.79 14.69
CA ILE A 236 7.05 1.94 14.69
C ILE A 236 6.75 2.31 13.24
N VAL A 237 5.47 2.26 12.85
CA VAL A 237 4.99 2.75 11.55
C VAL A 237 4.42 4.15 11.74
N MET A 238 5.12 5.15 11.21
CA MET A 238 4.68 6.54 11.25
C MET A 238 3.89 6.89 9.99
N ILE A 239 2.92 7.80 10.09
CA ILE A 239 2.14 8.35 8.98
C ILE A 239 2.15 9.88 9.00
N THR A 240 2.17 10.50 7.81
CA THR A 240 1.73 11.88 7.61
C THR A 240 0.74 11.99 6.46
N MET A 241 -0.19 12.94 6.62
CA MET A 241 -1.17 13.39 5.62
C MET A 241 -1.14 14.93 5.53
N GLN A 242 -0.01 15.55 5.89
CA GLN A 242 0.14 17.00 6.00
C GLN A 242 0.13 17.66 4.61
N THR A 243 -0.89 18.49 4.36
CA THR A 243 -1.09 19.20 3.08
C THR A 243 -0.54 20.64 3.04
N GLN A 244 -0.02 21.15 4.16
CA GLN A 244 0.49 22.53 4.32
C GLN A 244 1.72 22.55 5.22
N GLY A 245 2.62 23.52 5.05
CA GLY A 245 3.77 23.69 5.95
C GLY A 245 3.35 24.16 7.34
N ILE A 246 3.65 23.35 8.36
CA ILE A 246 3.53 23.69 9.78
C ILE A 246 4.96 23.86 10.30
N ASP A 247 5.26 25.01 10.92
CA ASP A 247 6.52 25.34 11.63
C ASP A 247 7.86 24.90 10.97
N ASN A 248 7.90 24.85 9.63
CA ASN A 248 9.03 24.37 8.81
C ASN A 248 9.40 22.89 9.08
N ARG A 249 8.42 22.06 9.43
CA ARG A 249 8.58 20.63 9.67
C ARG A 249 7.52 19.79 8.96
N LEU A 250 7.88 18.55 8.65
CA LEU A 250 6.93 17.51 8.25
C LEU A 250 6.58 16.70 9.50
N HIS A 251 5.33 16.81 9.96
CA HIS A 251 4.82 16.19 11.18
C HIS A 251 4.25 14.81 10.89
N PHE A 252 4.70 13.84 11.66
CA PHE A 252 4.26 12.46 11.66
C PHE A 252 3.63 12.06 13.00
N TYR A 253 2.72 11.11 12.92
CA TYR A 253 2.08 10.44 14.06
C TYR A 253 2.25 8.93 13.90
N GLU A 254 2.05 8.15 14.96
CA GLU A 254 1.93 6.69 14.80
C GLU A 254 0.67 6.40 13.95
N THR A 255 0.73 5.44 13.03
CA THR A 255 -0.48 5.11 12.25
C THR A 255 -1.56 4.49 13.14
N GLU A 256 -2.82 4.90 12.95
CA GLU A 256 -3.97 4.23 13.57
C GLU A 256 -4.29 2.89 12.87
N ASN A 257 -3.75 2.63 11.68
CA ASN A 257 -4.00 1.40 10.95
C ASN A 257 -3.37 0.19 11.68
N TYR A 258 -4.24 -0.70 12.17
CA TYR A 258 -3.84 -1.88 12.94
C TYR A 258 -3.00 -2.87 12.11
N ASP A 259 -3.40 -3.09 10.85
CA ASP A 259 -2.77 -4.07 9.96
C ASP A 259 -1.33 -3.69 9.62
N LEU A 260 -1.07 -2.40 9.34
CA LEU A 260 0.29 -1.88 9.15
C LEU A 260 1.18 -2.12 10.36
N LYS A 261 0.67 -1.85 11.57
CA LYS A 261 1.46 -2.01 12.80
C LYS A 261 1.76 -3.46 13.12
N VAL A 262 0.76 -4.33 13.06
CA VAL A 262 0.95 -5.77 13.34
C VAL A 262 1.74 -6.46 12.22
N GLY A 263 1.48 -6.12 10.96
CA GLY A 263 2.22 -6.64 9.81
C GLY A 263 3.70 -6.29 9.87
N PHE A 264 4.04 -5.00 10.02
CA PHE A 264 5.44 -4.59 10.15
C PHE A 264 6.09 -5.13 11.43
N ALA A 265 5.36 -5.21 12.55
CA ALA A 265 5.89 -5.81 13.78
C ALA A 265 6.15 -7.31 13.64
N ALA A 266 5.36 -8.06 12.86
CA ALA A 266 5.66 -9.45 12.54
C ALA A 266 6.97 -9.55 11.74
N ILE A 267 7.06 -8.81 10.61
CA ILE A 267 8.24 -8.79 9.72
C ILE A 267 9.52 -8.45 10.49
N VAL A 268 9.47 -7.52 11.45
CA VAL A 268 10.65 -7.16 12.27
C VAL A 268 11.05 -8.24 13.27
N ASN A 269 10.11 -9.05 13.78
CA ASN A 269 10.36 -10.01 14.87
C ASN A 269 10.54 -11.49 14.44
N ASP A 270 10.43 -11.82 13.15
CA ASP A 270 10.77 -13.15 12.59
C ASP A 270 12.28 -13.44 12.59
#